data_AF-F3FU51-F1
#
_entry.id   AF-F3FU51-F1
#
_cell.length_a   1.000
_cell.length_b   1.000
_cell.length_c   1.000
_cell.angle_alpha   90.00
_cell.angle_beta   90.00
_cell.angle_gamma   90.00
#
_symmetry.space_group_name_H-M   'P 1'
#
loop_
_entity.id
_entity.type
_entity.pdbx_description
1 polymer ?
#
loop_
_entity_poly.entity_id
_entity_poly.type
_entity_poly.pdbx_seq_one_letter_code
_entity_poly.pdbx_strand_id
1 'polypeptide(L)'
;ARIARANGASVLGLTAAGSPLAQASTVSLNIPLPEDTDIYMPMTSRIIQLTVLDVLATGMTLRRGVDFQPHLRKIKESLNDSRYPIEDQG
;
A
#
# COMPACT_ATOMS: atom_id res chain seq x y z
N ALA A 1 11.21 -1.84 -4.21
CA ALA A 1 10.95 -3.06 -4.98
C ALA A 1 12.14 -4.04 -4.99
N ARG A 2 13.30 -3.68 -5.56
CA ARG A 2 14.45 -4.61 -5.68
C ARG A 2 14.92 -5.21 -4.35
N ILE A 3 15.10 -4.40 -3.31
CA ILE A 3 15.51 -4.88 -1.97
C ILE A 3 14.48 -5.86 -1.40
N ALA A 4 13.19 -5.53 -1.44
CA ALA A 4 12.14 -6.42 -0.94
C ALA A 4 12.13 -7.77 -1.70
N ARG A 5 12.27 -7.74 -3.03
CA ARG A 5 12.37 -8.96 -3.85
C ARG A 5 13.64 -9.77 -3.57
N ALA A 6 14.77 -9.10 -3.36
CA ALA A 6 16.03 -9.76 -2.99
C ALA A 6 15.90 -10.50 -1.64
N ASN A 7 15.04 -10.02 -0.75
CA ASN A 7 14.69 -10.68 0.51
C ASN A 7 13.53 -11.69 0.40
N GLY A 8 13.16 -12.10 -0.83
CA GLY A 8 12.12 -13.12 -1.06
C GLY A 8 10.67 -12.63 -0.96
N ALA A 9 10.43 -11.33 -0.75
CA ALA A 9 9.08 -10.79 -0.70
C ALA A 9 8.46 -10.65 -2.10
N SER A 10 7.16 -10.96 -2.20
CA SER A 10 6.36 -10.56 -3.37
C SER A 10 6.03 -9.07 -3.29
N VAL A 11 6.26 -8.35 -4.40
CA VAL A 11 6.04 -6.89 -4.49
C VAL A 11 4.92 -6.58 -5.47
N LEU A 12 3.86 -5.93 -4.99
CA LEU A 12 2.82 -5.33 -5.83
C LEU A 12 3.18 -3.85 -6.08
N GLY A 13 3.37 -3.47 -7.33
CA GLY A 13 3.62 -2.09 -7.74
C GLY A 13 2.33 -1.40 -8.22
N LEU A 14 2.11 -0.16 -7.79
CA LEU A 14 1.04 0.73 -8.27
C LEU A 14 1.70 1.86 -9.05
N THR A 15 1.72 1.79 -10.38
CA THR A 15 2.55 2.70 -11.19
C THR A 15 2.13 2.70 -12.66
N ALA A 16 2.75 3.54 -13.49
CA ALA A 16 2.55 3.54 -14.92
C ALA A 16 3.11 2.26 -15.58
N ALA A 17 2.45 1.79 -16.64
CA ALA A 17 2.91 0.65 -17.41
C ALA A 17 4.33 0.89 -17.96
N GLY A 18 5.17 -0.14 -17.90
CA GLY A 18 6.55 -0.08 -18.41
C GLY A 18 7.51 0.77 -17.56
N SER A 19 7.07 1.39 -16.47
CA SER A 19 7.95 2.17 -15.60
C SER A 19 9.05 1.31 -14.96
N PRO A 20 10.18 1.90 -14.53
CA PRO A 20 11.20 1.17 -13.79
C PRO A 20 10.67 0.45 -12.54
N LEU A 21 9.63 0.99 -11.91
CA LEU A 21 8.97 0.36 -10.76
C LEU A 21 8.11 -0.83 -11.18
N ALA A 22 7.41 -0.76 -12.31
CA ALA A 22 6.64 -1.87 -12.86
C ALA A 22 7.56 -3.07 -13.13
N GLN A 23 8.70 -2.83 -13.78
CA GLN A 23 9.68 -3.86 -14.12
C GLN A 23 10.34 -4.47 -12.87
N ALA A 24 10.55 -3.66 -11.83
CA ALA A 24 11.14 -4.13 -10.59
C ALA A 24 10.14 -4.88 -9.69
N SER A 25 8.83 -4.80 -9.94
CA SER A 25 7.79 -5.42 -9.10
C SER A 25 7.55 -6.88 -9.48
N THR A 26 6.89 -7.65 -8.61
CA THR A 26 6.45 -9.03 -8.91
C THR A 26 5.17 -9.01 -9.75
N VAL A 27 4.24 -8.12 -9.38
CA VAL A 27 3.02 -7.81 -10.13
C VAL A 27 2.91 -6.28 -10.19
N SER A 28 2.51 -5.74 -11.33
CA SER A 28 2.24 -4.31 -11.49
C SER A 28 0.77 -4.10 -11.80
N LEU A 29 0.10 -3.29 -10.99
CA LEU A 29 -1.22 -2.76 -11.29
C LEU A 29 -1.00 -1.40 -11.97
N ASN A 30 -1.16 -1.41 -13.29
CA ASN A 30 -0.87 -0.27 -14.12
C ASN A 30 -1.99 0.76 -13.99
N ILE A 31 -1.74 1.85 -13.27
CA ILE A 31 -2.70 2.94 -13.13
C ILE A 31 -2.35 3.99 -14.18
N PRO A 32 -3.17 4.18 -15.22
CA PRO A 32 -2.91 5.21 -16.22
C PRO A 32 -2.97 6.58 -15.55
N LEU A 33 -1.96 7.40 -15.80
CA LEU A 33 -1.87 8.78 -15.36
C LEU A 33 -2.01 9.69 -16.59
N PRO A 34 -3.24 9.98 -17.06
CA PRO A 34 -3.44 11.16 -17.88
C PRO A 34 -3.47 12.36 -16.93
N GLU A 35 -2.31 12.93 -16.61
CA GLU A 35 -2.28 14.30 -16.10
C GLU A 35 -2.26 15.21 -17.32
N ASP A 36 -3.44 15.69 -17.69
CA ASP A 36 -3.56 16.79 -18.62
C ASP A 36 -3.01 18.03 -17.90
N THR A 37 -1.78 18.44 -18.21
CA THR A 37 -1.05 19.49 -17.47
C THR A 37 -1.71 20.87 -17.56
N ASP A 38 -2.67 21.03 -18.47
CA ASP A 38 -3.47 22.25 -18.65
C ASP A 38 -4.63 22.37 -17.65
N ILE A 39 -5.01 21.26 -17.00
CA ILE A 39 -6.00 21.24 -15.93
C ILE A 39 -5.31 20.65 -14.71
N TYR A 40 -5.07 21.47 -13.70
CA TYR A 40 -4.55 21.03 -12.40
C TYR A 40 -5.48 19.95 -11.80
N MET A 41 -5.25 18.67 -12.15
CA MET A 41 -6.01 17.51 -11.65
C MET A 41 -5.16 16.59 -10.75
N PRO A 42 -4.44 17.11 -9.72
CA PRO A 42 -3.79 16.24 -8.75
C PRO A 42 -4.80 15.45 -7.90
N MET A 43 -6.10 15.77 -7.96
CA MET A 43 -7.13 15.09 -7.17
C MET A 43 -7.53 13.73 -7.75
N THR A 44 -7.69 13.60 -9.07
CA THR A 44 -8.23 12.36 -9.65
C THR A 44 -7.26 11.20 -9.53
N SER A 45 -5.97 11.42 -9.83
CA SER A 45 -4.92 10.40 -9.66
C SER A 45 -4.86 9.88 -8.23
N ARG A 46 -4.92 10.78 -7.23
CA ARG A 46 -4.93 10.42 -5.81
C ARG A 46 -6.19 9.65 -5.42
N ILE A 47 -7.35 10.06 -5.90
CA ILE A 47 -8.62 9.35 -5.63
C ILE A 47 -8.58 7.94 -6.22
N ILE A 48 -8.06 7.75 -7.44
CA ILE A 48 -7.90 6.42 -8.05
C ILE A 48 -6.98 5.55 -7.20
N GLN A 49 -5.81 6.07 -6.80
CA GLN A 49 -4.87 5.33 -5.96
C GLN A 49 -5.48 4.94 -4.61
N LEU A 50 -6.19 5.86 -3.94
CA LEU A 50 -6.88 5.58 -2.67
C LEU A 50 -7.97 4.52 -2.86
N THR A 51 -8.78 4.64 -3.90
CA THR A 51 -9.83 3.65 -4.23
C THR A 51 -9.23 2.26 -4.45
N VAL A 52 -8.10 2.16 -5.16
CA VAL A 52 -7.41 0.89 -5.37
C VAL A 52 -6.93 0.29 -4.04
N LEU A 53 -6.38 1.12 -3.14
CA LEU A 53 -5.97 0.66 -1.81
C LEU A 53 -7.16 0.15 -1.00
N ASP A 54 -8.30 0.85 -1.02
CA ASP A 54 -9.51 0.45 -0.31
C ASP A 54 -10.06 -0.88 -0.83
N VAL A 55 -10.09 -1.07 -2.16
CA VAL A 55 -10.51 -2.33 -2.79
C VAL A 55 -9.58 -3.48 -2.40
N LEU A 56 -8.26 -3.26 -2.40
CA LEU A 56 -7.29 -4.28 -2.00
C LEU A 56 -7.44 -4.65 -0.52
N ALA A 57 -7.57 -3.66 0.37
CA ALA A 57 -7.73 -3.89 1.80
C ALA A 57 -9.05 -4.61 2.11
N THR A 58 -10.14 -4.16 1.50
CA THR A 58 -11.48 -4.76 1.65
C THR A 58 -11.49 -6.18 1.10
N GLY A 59 -10.99 -6.39 -0.12
CA GLY A 59 -10.91 -7.70 -0.74
C GLY A 59 -10.05 -8.69 0.05
N MET A 60 -8.92 -8.25 0.60
CA MET A 60 -8.08 -9.07 1.48
C MET A 60 -8.82 -9.45 2.76
N THR A 61 -9.51 -8.49 3.38
CA THR A 61 -10.30 -8.71 4.60
C THR A 61 -11.44 -9.70 4.35
N LEU A 62 -12.22 -9.50 3.28
CA LEU A 62 -13.32 -10.38 2.90
C LEU A 62 -12.82 -11.80 2.59
N ARG A 63 -11.68 -11.93 1.90
CA ARG A 63 -11.14 -13.23 1.51
C ARG A 63 -10.57 -14.03 2.69
N ARG A 64 -10.03 -13.37 3.71
CA ARG A 64 -9.47 -14.04 4.90
C ARG A 64 -10.52 -14.35 5.97
N GLY A 65 -11.72 -13.75 5.89
CA GLY A 65 -12.80 -14.00 6.83
C GLY A 65 -12.52 -13.51 8.26
N VAL A 66 -13.40 -13.88 9.20
CA VAL A 66 -13.34 -13.45 10.61
C VAL A 66 -12.09 -13.96 11.36
N ASP A 67 -11.45 -15.01 10.85
CA ASP A 67 -10.27 -15.63 11.45
C ASP A 67 -8.98 -14.80 11.29
N PHE A 68 -9.03 -13.68 10.57
CA PHE A 68 -7.91 -12.76 10.46
C PHE A 68 -7.80 -11.79 11.65
N GLN A 69 -8.86 -11.66 12.45
CA GLN A 69 -8.90 -10.76 13.63
C GLN A 69 -7.79 -11.03 14.66
N PRO A 70 -7.48 -12.29 15.04
CA PRO A 70 -6.37 -12.57 15.97
C PRO A 70 -5.01 -12.17 15.42
N HIS A 71 -4.80 -12.30 14.10
CA HIS A 71 -3.54 -11.87 13.46
C HIS A 71 -3.40 -10.34 13.49
N LEU A 72 -4.48 -9.60 13.19
CA LEU A 72 -4.50 -8.14 13.33
C LEU A 72 -4.25 -7.68 14.76
N ARG A 73 -4.80 -8.40 15.75
CA ARG A 73 -4.56 -8.12 17.18
C ARG A 73 -3.08 -8.27 17.53
N LYS A 74 -2.42 -9.35 17.10
CA LYS A 74 -0.98 -9.55 17.32
C LYS A 74 -0.12 -8.45 16.69
N ILE A 75 -0.47 -7.99 15.48
CA ILE A 75 0.23 -6.86 14.85
C ILE A 75 0.08 -5.60 15.71
N LYS A 76 -1.14 -5.28 16.15
CA LYS A 76 -1.38 -4.12 17.04
C LYS A 76 -0.59 -4.21 18.34
N GLU A 77 -0.56 -5.37 18.97
CA GLU A 77 0.20 -5.61 20.21
C GLU A 77 1.71 -5.42 19.98
N SER A 78 2.27 -5.95 18.89
CA SER A 78 3.69 -5.79 18.57
C SER A 78 4.12 -4.35 18.32
N LEU A 79 3.20 -3.49 17.88
CA LEU A 79 3.46 -2.07 17.66
C LEU A 79 3.36 -1.23 18.95
N ASN A 80 2.65 -1.73 19.97
CA ASN A 80 2.60 -1.08 21.28
C ASN A 80 3.94 -1.20 22.01
N ASP A 81 4.62 -2.34 21.92
CA ASP A 81 5.95 -2.52 22.52
C ASP A 81 7.03 -1.63 21.88
N SER A 82 6.85 -1.23 20.61
CA SER A 82 7.78 -0.33 19.91
C SER A 82 7.40 1.15 20.01
N ARG A 83 6.33 1.52 20.73
CA ARG A 83 5.98 2.94 20.91
C ARG A 83 6.97 3.59 21.87
N TYR A 84 7.70 4.59 21.37
CA TYR A 84 8.41 5.51 22.23
C TYR A 84 7.42 6.19 23.19
N PRO A 85 7.73 6.25 24.50
CA PRO A 85 6.91 7.03 25.42
C PRO A 85 6.90 8.48 24.92
N ILE A 86 5.71 9.08 24.91
CA ILE A 86 5.58 10.51 24.71
C ILE A 86 6.19 11.12 25.97
N GLU A 87 7.37 11.72 25.87
CA GLU A 87 7.93 12.53 26.95
C GLU A 87 6.96 13.70 27.18
N ASP A 88 6.28 13.68 28.33
CA ASP A 88 5.59 14.85 28.87
C ASP A 88 6.64 15.93 29.11
N GLN A 89 6.74 16.88 28.18
CA GLN A 89 7.44 18.14 28.42
C GLN A 89 6.49 19.03 29.21
N GLY A 90 6.66 19.01 30.54
CA GLY A 90 6.05 19.96 31.47
C GLY A 90 6.57 21.38 31.33
#